data_AF-A0A1Y1R9P6-F1
#
_entry.id   AF-A0A1Y1R9P6-F1
#
_cell.length_a   1.000
_cell.length_b   1.000
_cell.length_c   1.000
_cell.angle_alpha   90.00
_cell.angle_beta   90.00
_cell.angle_gamma   90.00
#
_symmetry.space_group_name_H-M   'P 1'
#
loop_
_entity.id
_entity.type
_entity.pdbx_description
1 polymer ?
#
loop_
_entity_poly.entity_id
_entity_poly.type
_entity_poly.pdbx_seq_one_letter_code
_entity_poly.pdbx_strand_id
1 'polypeptide(L)' 'MKRVGLFVPCYVNDFYPEAAMATLEVLEDHGFAVEYPDGQSCCGQPFLN' A
#
# COMPACT_ATOMS: atom_id res chain seq x y z
N MET A 1 5.51 -14.89 -12.30
CA MET A 1 4.83 -14.08 -11.28
C MET A 1 5.55 -12.74 -11.18
N LYS A 2 4.83 -11.61 -11.35
CA LYS A 2 5.41 -10.26 -11.22
C LYS A 2 5.43 -9.88 -9.74
N ARG A 3 6.49 -9.22 -9.27
CA ARG A 3 6.63 -8.75 -7.88
C ARG A 3 6.31 -7.26 -7.76
N VAL A 4 5.67 -6.86 -6.67
CA VAL A 4 5.32 -5.45 -6.39
C VAL A 4 5.58 -5.15 -4.91
N GLY A 5 6.20 -4.01 -4.64
CA GLY A 5 6.27 -3.46 -3.29
C GLY A 5 5.05 -2.60 -3.00
N LEU A 6 4.26 -2.95 -1.98
CA LEU A 6 3.09 -2.19 -1.57
C LEU A 6 3.50 -1.09 -0.59
N PHE A 7 3.45 0.16 -1.06
CA PHE A 7 3.61 1.34 -0.21
C PHE A 7 2.25 1.81 0.29
N VAL A 8 2.09 1.96 1.61
CA VAL A 8 0.85 2.45 2.23
C VAL A 8 1.11 3.84 2.84
N PRO A 9 0.54 4.91 2.27
CA PRO A 9 0.68 6.25 2.84
C PRO A 9 0.09 6.35 4.25
N CYS A 10 0.63 7.23 5.09
CA CYS A 10 0.15 7.45 6.47
C CYS A 10 -1.35 7.76 6.53
N TYR A 11 -1.86 8.56 5.59
CA TYR A 11 -3.29 8.87 5.52
C TYR A 11 -4.15 7.63 5.26
N VAL A 12 -3.72 6.73 4.38
CA VAL A 12 -4.46 5.48 4.13
C VAL A 12 -4.36 4.57 5.35
N ASN A 13 -3.17 4.43 5.92
CA ASN A 13 -2.95 3.59 7.10
C ASN A 13 -3.81 4.02 8.31
N ASP A 14 -3.90 5.34 8.55
CA ASP A 14 -4.52 5.86 9.76
C ASP A 14 -6.04 6.12 9.61
N PHE A 15 -6.51 6.43 8.40
CA PHE A 15 -7.91 6.80 8.15
C PHE A 15 -8.70 5.80 7.30
N TYR A 16 -8.05 5.04 6.42
CA TYR A 16 -8.71 4.11 5.47
C TYR A 16 -7.93 2.79 5.32
N PRO A 17 -7.62 2.08 6.42
CA PRO A 17 -6.81 0.86 6.36
C PRO A 17 -7.44 -0.23 5.48
N GLU A 18 -8.76 -0.26 5.36
CA GLU A 18 -9.49 -1.15 4.47
C GLU A 18 -9.12 -0.96 2.99
N ALA A 19 -8.76 0.26 2.56
CA ALA A 19 -8.33 0.51 1.19
C ALA A 19 -6.96 -0.13 0.91
N ALA A 20 -6.05 -0.15 1.89
CA ALA A 20 -4.78 -0.84 1.77
C ALA A 20 -4.96 -2.36 1.70
N MET A 21 -5.86 -2.92 2.53
CA MET A 21 -6.19 -4.36 2.51
C MET A 21 -6.86 -4.78 1.20
N ALA A 22 -7.84 -4.01 0.71
CA ALA A 22 -8.49 -4.29 -0.57
C ALA A 22 -7.48 -4.21 -1.74
N THR A 23 -6.49 -3.32 -1.67
CA THR A 23 -5.41 -3.24 -2.66
C THR A 23 -4.54 -4.50 -2.65
N LEU A 24 -4.21 -5.02 -1.46
CA LEU A 24 -3.48 -6.29 -1.32
C LEU A 24 -4.28 -7.44 -1.96
N GLU A 25 -5.55 -7.60 -1.59
CA GLU A 25 -6.43 -8.67 -2.10
C GLU A 25 -6.52 -8.63 -3.63
N VAL A 26 -6.77 -7.45 -4.21
CA VAL A 26 -6.85 -7.29 -5.68
C VAL A 26 -5.54 -7.68 -6.36
N LEU A 27 -4.39 -7.32 -5.80
CA LEU A 27 -3.08 -7.66 -6.38
C LEU A 27 -2.80 -9.16 -6.30
N GLU A 28 -3.07 -9.80 -5.17
CA GLU A 28 -2.89 -11.24 -5.00
C GLU A 28 -3.82 -12.05 -5.92
N ASP A 29 -5.09 -11.64 -6.04
CA ASP A 29 -6.08 -12.26 -6.93
C ASP A 29 -5.66 -12.20 -8.41
N HIS A 30 -4.90 -11.17 -8.80
CA HIS A 30 -4.37 -11.02 -10.17
C HIS A 30 -2.98 -11.66 -10.35
N GLY A 31 -2.53 -12.47 -9.39
CA GLY A 31 -1.31 -13.26 -9.50
C GLY A 31 -0.02 -12.47 -9.33
N PHE A 32 -0.06 -11.34 -8.63
CA PHE A 32 1.13 -10.63 -8.19
C PHE A 32 1.66 -11.22 -6.88
N ALA A 33 2.99 -11.26 -6.74
CA ALA A 33 3.63 -11.46 -5.45
C ALA A 33 3.82 -10.08 -4.80
N VAL A 34 3.09 -9.82 -3.72
CA VAL A 34 3.10 -8.53 -3.02
C VAL A 34 4.04 -8.62 -1.84
N GLU A 35 4.98 -7.67 -1.76
CA GLU A 35 5.85 -7.48 -0.61
C GLU A 35 5.47 -6.15 0.06
N TYR A 36 5.42 -6.11 1.39
CA TYR A 36 5.32 -4.88 2.15
C TYR A 36 6.69 -4.57 2.76
N PRO A 37 7.51 -3.68 2.17
CA PRO A 37 8.84 -3.41 2.69
C PRO A 37 8.78 -2.80 4.09
N ASP A 38 9.64 -3.26 4.98
CA ASP A 38 9.82 -2.64 6.30
C ASP A 38 10.40 -1.23 6.17
N GLY A 39 10.12 -0.38 7.16
CA GLY A 39 10.72 0.95 7.26
C GLY A 39 10.17 1.97 6.26
N GLN A 40 8.94 1.78 5.76
CA GLN A 40 8.23 2.81 5.00
C GLN A 40 8.14 4.09 5.83
N SER A 41 8.43 5.22 5.18
CA SER A 41 8.41 6.54 5.79
C SER A 41 7.48 7.47 5.01
N CYS A 42 7.28 8.68 5.53
CA CYS A 42 6.41 9.66 4.92
C CYS A 42 6.78 9.90 3.45
N CYS A 43 5.79 9.84 2.55
CA CYS A 43 5.97 10.17 1.13
C CYS A 43 6.26 11.66 0.88
N GLY A 44 6.15 12.51 1.92
CA GLY A 44 6.35 13.96 1.84
C GLY A 44 5.19 14.70 1.17
N GLN A 45 4.07 14.03 0.89
CA GLN A 45 2.89 14.70 0.35
C GLN A 45 2.33 15.68 1.39
N PRO A 46 2.06 16.94 0.99
CA PRO A 46 1.31 17.87 1.82
C PRO A 46 -0.07 17.30 2.18
N PHE A 47 -0.61 17.67 3.34
CA PHE A 47 -1.87 17.13 3.86
C PHE A 47 -3.10 17.39 2.95
N LEU A 48 -2.99 18.38 2.05
CA LEU A 48 -3.96 18.76 1.04
C LEU A 48 -3.21 19.04 -0.26
N ASN A 49 -3.71 18.50 -1.37
CA ASN A 49 -3.17 18.67 -2.72
C ASN A 49 -3.19 20.14 -3.16
#